data_AF-A0A7C5L3E2-F1
#
_entry.id   AF-A0A7C5L3E2-F1
#
_cell.length_a   1.000
_cell.length_b   1.000
_cell.length_c   1.000
_cell.angle_alpha   90.00
_cell.angle_beta   90.00
_cell.angle_gamma   90.00
#
_symmetry.space_group_name_H-M   'P 1'
#
loop_
_entity.id
_entity.type
_entity.pdbx_description
1 polymer ?
#
loop_
_entity_poly.entity_id
_entity_poly.type
_entity_poly.pdbx_seq_one_letter_code
_entity_poly.pdbx_strand_id
1 'polypeptide(L)'
;MALDYQPLYILASGMLLQERKLGVVTHNLSNVNTPSFKRDLLLSATWYTDGGVQIPDTSPSNPTNNFVYPLVEAVVTLVEQGPLRETGNPLDLALEGEG
;
A
#
# COMPACT_ATOMS: atom_id res chain seq x y z
N MET A 1 17.93 -27.19 7.70
CA MET A 1 16.90 -27.70 6.77
C MET A 1 15.67 -26.81 6.68
N ALA A 2 14.98 -26.41 7.75
CA ALA A 2 13.85 -25.47 7.63
C ALA A 2 14.27 -23.99 7.47
N LEU A 3 15.45 -23.61 7.97
CA LEU A 3 15.97 -22.24 7.93
C LEU A 3 16.55 -21.83 6.55
N ASP A 4 16.93 -22.79 5.71
CA ASP A 4 17.67 -22.53 4.45
C ASP A 4 16.78 -21.92 3.35
N TYR A 5 15.47 -22.18 3.39
CA TYR A 5 14.49 -21.68 2.40
C TYR A 5 13.70 -20.45 2.88
N GLN A 6 13.71 -20.16 4.17
CA GLN A 6 13.00 -19.01 4.76
C GLN A 6 13.39 -17.65 4.19
N PRO A 7 14.68 -17.30 4.03
CA PRO A 7 15.05 -16.01 3.46
C PRO A 7 14.53 -15.86 2.03
N LEU A 8 14.42 -16.95 1.26
CA LEU A 8 13.84 -16.90 -0.08
C LEU A 8 12.36 -16.49 -0.05
N TYR A 9 11.58 -17.04 0.88
CA TYR A 9 10.16 -16.67 1.03
C TYR A 9 9.97 -15.23 1.50
N ILE A 10 10.80 -14.75 2.44
CA ILE A 10 10.76 -13.36 2.92
C ILE A 10 11.14 -12.39 1.80
N LEU A 11 12.18 -12.71 1.02
CA LEU A 11 12.58 -11.90 -0.12
C LEU A 11 11.51 -11.91 -1.23
N ALA A 12 10.92 -13.07 -1.52
CA ALA A 12 9.85 -13.20 -2.50
C ALA A 12 8.59 -12.41 -2.10
N SER A 13 8.18 -12.46 -0.82
CA SER A 13 7.03 -11.68 -0.35
C SER A 13 7.30 -10.17 -0.36
N GLY A 14 8.52 -9.76 0.01
CA GLY A 14 8.97 -8.37 -0.11
C GLY A 14 8.97 -7.86 -1.56
N MET A 15 9.44 -8.68 -2.50
CA MET A 15 9.41 -8.37 -3.93
C MET A 15 7.98 -8.19 -4.43
N LEU A 16 7.07 -9.11 -4.07
CA LEU A 16 5.66 -9.04 -4.46
C LEU A 16 4.96 -7.79 -3.86
N LEU A 17 5.26 -7.45 -2.61
CA LEU A 17 4.77 -6.21 -1.99
C LEU A 17 5.25 -4.98 -2.78
N GLN A 18 6.54 -4.95 -3.14
CA GLN A 18 7.13 -3.84 -3.87
C GLN A 18 6.56 -3.70 -5.30
N GLU A 19 6.34 -4.82 -6.00
CA GLU A 19 5.69 -4.86 -7.30
C GLU A 19 4.28 -4.25 -7.22
N ARG A 20 3.47 -4.67 -6.24
CA ARG A 20 2.12 -4.13 -6.04
C ARG A 20 2.14 -2.65 -5.68
N LYS A 21 3.09 -2.22 -4.84
CA LYS A 21 3.28 -0.81 -4.50
C LYS A 21 3.56 0.03 -5.73
N LEU A 22 4.46 -0.42 -6.60
CA LEU A 22 4.74 0.25 -7.87
C LEU A 22 3.49 0.29 -8.77
N GLY A 23 2.72 -0.79 -8.81
CA GLY A 23 1.45 -0.84 -9.54
C GLY A 23 0.46 0.24 -9.08
N VAL A 24 0.21 0.35 -7.77
CA VAL A 24 -0.69 1.36 -7.20
C VAL A 24 -0.20 2.78 -7.46
N VAL A 25 1.11 3.03 -7.29
CA VAL A 25 1.69 4.35 -7.58
C VAL A 25 1.56 4.71 -9.05
N THR A 26 1.80 3.75 -9.95
CA THR A 26 1.68 3.96 -11.41
C THR A 26 0.23 4.23 -11.80
N HIS A 27 -0.72 3.49 -11.25
CA HIS A 27 -2.15 3.70 -11.46
C HIS A 27 -2.61 5.09 -11.01
N ASN A 28 -2.15 5.56 -9.86
CA ASN A 28 -2.44 6.91 -9.39
C ASN A 28 -1.82 7.97 -10.29
N LEU A 29 -0.58 7.76 -10.74
CA LEU A 29 0.13 8.70 -11.60
C LEU A 29 -0.52 8.79 -12.98
N SER A 30 -0.97 7.67 -13.57
CA SER A 30 -1.63 7.68 -14.88
C SER A 30 -2.96 8.43 -14.87
N ASN A 31 -3.64 8.47 -13.72
CA ASN A 31 -4.95 9.09 -13.55
C ASN A 31 -4.91 10.48 -12.89
N VAL A 32 -3.72 11.07 -12.73
CA VAL A 32 -3.56 12.37 -12.06
C VAL A 32 -4.36 13.50 -12.73
N ASN A 33 -4.58 13.41 -14.04
CA ASN A 33 -5.33 14.40 -14.83
C ASN A 33 -6.78 13.96 -15.12
N THR A 34 -7.19 12.79 -14.64
CA THR A 34 -8.55 12.30 -14.83
C THR A 34 -9.48 13.04 -13.85
N PRO A 35 -10.51 13.77 -14.34
CA PRO A 35 -11.42 14.49 -13.46
C PRO A 35 -12.14 13.51 -12.52
N SER A 36 -12.36 13.94 -11.28
CA SER A 36 -13.01 13.15 -10.22
C SER A 36 -12.29 11.87 -9.80
N PHE A 37 -11.07 11.61 -10.26
CA PHE A 37 -10.30 10.44 -9.82
C PHE A 37 -9.95 10.53 -8.32
N LYS A 38 -10.14 9.42 -7.60
CA LYS A 38 -9.75 9.26 -6.19
C LYS A 38 -8.57 8.32 -6.12
N ARG A 39 -7.50 8.75 -5.45
CA ARG A 39 -6.25 7.99 -5.40
C ARG A 39 -6.36 6.79 -4.47
N ASP A 40 -5.66 5.72 -4.82
CA ASP A 40 -5.58 4.53 -3.99
C ASP A 40 -4.33 4.56 -3.09
N LEU A 41 -4.47 4.05 -1.88
CA LEU A 41 -3.41 3.88 -0.91
C LEU A 41 -3.22 2.40 -0.62
N LEU A 42 -1.98 1.93 -0.73
CA LEU A 42 -1.60 0.57 -0.32
C LEU A 42 -1.17 0.58 1.14
N LEU A 43 -1.88 -0.22 1.96
CA LEU A 43 -1.51 -0.51 3.34
C LEU A 43 -0.72 -1.81 3.37
N SER A 44 0.46 -1.77 3.98
CA SER A 44 1.31 -2.93 4.18
C SER A 44 1.24 -3.38 5.63
N ALA A 45 0.98 -4.66 5.84
CA ALA A 45 1.08 -5.29 7.15
C ALA A 45 2.16 -6.35 7.14
N THR A 46 2.44 -6.86 8.33
CA THR A 46 3.45 -7.87 8.56
C THR A 46 2.81 -9.06 9.23
N TRP A 47 2.98 -10.23 8.62
CA TRP A 47 2.49 -11.48 9.19
C TRP A 47 3.55 -12.12 10.08
N TYR A 48 3.12 -12.51 11.28
CA TYR A 48 3.93 -13.25 12.24
C TYR A 48 3.44 -14.71 12.25
N THR A 49 4.38 -15.66 12.29
CA THR A 49 4.04 -17.07 12.44
C THR A 49 3.34 -17.35 13.78
N ASP A 50 2.52 -18.40 13.86
CA ASP A 50 1.79 -18.76 15.08
C ASP A 50 2.80 -19.13 16.20
N GLY A 51 2.69 -18.46 17.36
CA GLY A 51 3.71 -18.48 18.42
C GLY A 51 4.84 -17.45 18.28
N GLY A 52 4.83 -16.61 17.25
CA GLY A 52 5.72 -15.46 17.10
C GLY A 52 5.35 -14.36 18.08
N VAL A 53 6.14 -14.19 19.14
CA VAL A 53 5.95 -13.12 20.12
C VAL A 53 6.15 -11.77 19.42
N GLN A 54 5.18 -10.85 19.52
CA GLN A 54 5.41 -9.43 19.23
C GLN A 54 6.26 -8.84 20.35
N ILE A 55 7.58 -9.03 20.24
CA ILE A 55 8.52 -8.45 21.20
C ILE A 55 8.64 -6.96 20.81
N PRO A 56 8.50 -6.01 21.75
CA PRO A 56 8.73 -4.60 21.46
C PRO A 56 10.18 -4.28 21.06
N ASP A 57 11.08 -5.26 21.22
CA ASP A 57 12.45 -5.22 20.73
C ASP A 57 12.50 -5.49 19.22
N THR A 58 12.65 -4.42 18.46
CA THR A 58 12.84 -4.44 16.99
C THR A 58 14.30 -4.67 16.59
N SER A 59 15.19 -4.99 17.54
CA SER A 59 16.60 -5.23 17.23
C SER A 59 16.77 -6.34 16.18
N PRO A 60 17.55 -6.11 15.11
CA PRO A 60 17.90 -7.13 14.12
C PRO A 60 18.63 -8.34 14.72
N SER A 61 19.17 -8.20 15.94
CA SER A 61 19.85 -9.29 16.65
C SER A 61 18.89 -10.30 17.30
N ASN A 62 17.59 -10.00 17.33
CA ASN A 62 16.60 -10.86 17.97
C ASN A 62 16.11 -11.94 16.98
N PRO A 63 16.38 -13.23 17.23
CA PRO A 63 16.02 -14.32 16.32
C PRO A 63 14.50 -14.52 16.14
N THR A 64 13.67 -13.98 17.04
CA THR A 64 12.20 -14.00 16.90
C THR A 64 11.71 -13.06 15.78
N ASN A 65 12.50 -12.04 15.43
CA ASN A 65 12.21 -11.11 14.34
C ASN A 65 12.53 -11.71 12.94
N ASN A 66 12.97 -12.97 12.89
CA ASN A 66 13.37 -13.64 11.64
C ASN A 66 12.20 -14.34 10.91
N PHE A 67 10.99 -14.30 11.45
CA PHE A 67 9.79 -14.96 10.88
C PHE A 67 8.70 -13.97 10.47
N VAL A 68 9.15 -12.89 9.85
CA VAL A 68 8.38 -11.67 9.63
C VAL A 68 8.19 -11.50 8.13
N TYR A 69 6.96 -11.70 7.66
CA TYR A 69 6.65 -11.70 6.24
C TYR A 69 5.85 -10.43 5.87
N PRO A 70 6.40 -9.54 5.03
CA PRO A 70 5.66 -8.39 4.54
C PRO A 70 4.54 -8.83 3.59
N LEU A 71 3.36 -8.25 3.75
CA LEU A 71 2.22 -8.49 2.88
C LEU A 71 1.41 -7.22 2.64
N VAL A 72 0.56 -7.27 1.61
CA VAL A 72 -0.45 -6.23 1.38
C VAL A 72 -1.62 -6.51 2.29
N GLU A 73 -1.92 -5.56 3.17
CA GLU A 73 -3.07 -5.61 4.07
C GLU A 73 -4.34 -5.24 3.32
N ALA A 74 -4.33 -4.07 2.68
CA ALA A 74 -5.46 -3.54 1.93
C ALA A 74 -4.99 -2.53 0.89
N VAL A 75 -5.83 -2.32 -0.12
CA VAL A 75 -5.77 -1.14 -0.98
C VAL A 75 -7.04 -0.36 -0.72
N VAL A 76 -6.90 0.87 -0.24
CA VAL A 76 -8.02 1.74 0.16
C VAL A 76 -8.06 2.96 -0.73
N THR A 77 -9.23 3.26 -1.29
CA THR A 77 -9.43 4.50 -2.04
C THR A 77 -9.60 5.66 -1.08
N LEU A 78 -8.78 6.69 -1.25
CA LEU A 78 -8.88 7.89 -0.43
C LEU A 78 -9.91 8.84 -1.04
N VAL A 79 -11.06 8.94 -0.37
CA VAL A 79 -12.16 9.82 -0.76
C VAL A 79 -11.91 11.21 -0.18
N GLU A 80 -11.06 11.98 -0.86
CA GLU A 80 -10.81 13.39 -0.55
C GLU A 80 -11.22 14.29 -1.73
N GLN A 81 -11.69 15.50 -1.44
CA GLN A 81 -11.99 16.49 -2.48
C GLN A 81 -10.70 17.07 -3.03
N GLY A 82 -10.54 17.00 -4.35
CA GLY A 82 -9.41 17.60 -5.06
C GLY A 82 -9.64 19.08 -5.37
N PRO A 83 -8.61 19.78 -5.90
CA PRO A 83 -8.78 21.16 -6.36
C PRO A 83 -9.79 21.23 -7.50
N LEU A 84 -10.68 22.22 -7.44
CA LEU A 84 -11.58 22.54 -8.54
C LEU A 84 -10.87 23.43 -9.56
N ARG A 85 -11.13 23.20 -10.85
CA ARG A 85 -10.58 23.98 -11.95
C ARG A 85 -11.72 24.54 -12.79
N GLU A 86 -11.76 25.87 -12.91
CA GLU A 86 -12.68 26.52 -13.85
C GLU A 86 -12.28 26.19 -15.29
N THR A 87 -13.25 25.78 -16.10
CA THR A 87 -13.05 25.45 -17.52
C THR A 87 -13.57 26.52 -18.47
N GLY A 88 -14.40 27.46 -17.99
CA GLY A 88 -15.04 28.49 -18.80
C GLY A 88 -16.19 27.99 -19.69
N ASN A 89 -16.48 26.69 -19.69
CA ASN A 89 -17.61 26.12 -20.41
C ASN A 89 -18.88 26.21 -19.53
N PRO A 90 -19.97 26.85 -20.00
CA PRO A 90 -21.21 26.97 -19.22
C PRO A 90 -21.91 25.64 -18.92
N LEU A 91 -21.50 24.54 -19.58
CA LEU A 91 -22.05 23.21 -19.37
C LEU A 91 -21.19 22.32 -18.45
N ASP A 92 -20.05 22.82 -17.97
CA ASP A 92 -19.21 22.07 -17.04
C ASP A 92 -19.63 22.38 -15.60
N LEU A 93 -19.97 21.35 -14.84
CA LEU A 93 -20.37 21.43 -13.44
C LEU A 93 -19.43 20.58 -12.57
N ALA A 94 -19.07 21.10 -11.41
CA ALA A 94 -18.39 20.35 -10.37
C ALA A 94 -19.17 20.45 -9.04
N LEU A 95 -19.05 19.41 -8.21
CA LEU A 95 -19.63 19.39 -6.86
C LEU A 95 -18.57 19.87 -5.86
N GLU A 96 -18.99 20.75 -4.95
CA GLU A 96 -18.21 21.19 -3.80
C GLU A 96 -18.79 20.56 -2.53
N GLY A 97 -17.96 19.80 -1.82
CA GLY A 97 -18.38 19.02 -0.65
C GLY A 97 -18.77 17.59 -1.01
N GLU A 98 -19.57 16.97 -0.16
CA GLU A 98 -20.03 15.60 -0.33
C GLU A 98 -21.22 15.50 -1.30
N GLY A 99 -21.26 14.43 -2.10
CA GLY A 99 -22.31 14.16 -3.08
C GLY A 99 -22.04 12.90 -3.89
#